data_AF-A0A358XUH8-F1
#
_entry.id   AF-A0A358XUH8-F1
#
_cell.length_a   1.000
_cell.length_b   1.000
_cell.length_c   1.000
_cell.angle_alpha   90.00
_cell.angle_beta   90.00
_cell.angle_gamma   90.00
#
_symmetry.space_group_name_H-M   'P 1'
#
loop_
_entity.id
_entity.type
_entity.pdbx_description
1 polymer ?
#
loop_
_entity_poly.entity_id
_entity_poly.type
_entity_poly.pdbx_seq_one_letter_code
_entity_poly.pdbx_strand_id
1 'polypeptide(L)' 'MYHSINETTEFIRRKIGDFTPEFGIILGTGLGKLVDEIEVEYQLM' A
#
# COMPACT_ATOMS: atom_id res chain seq x y z
N MET A 1 -5.79 1.06 19.10
CA MET A 1 -5.76 0.03 18.03
C MET A 1 -6.63 0.43 16.85
N TYR A 2 -7.96 0.52 16.99
CA TYR A 2 -8.83 0.95 15.88
C TYR A 2 -8.55 2.37 15.36
N HIS A 3 -8.17 3.30 16.25
CA HIS A 3 -7.79 4.65 15.85
C HIS A 3 -6.59 4.66 14.88
N SER A 4 -5.53 3.93 15.20
CA SER A 4 -4.32 3.84 14.38
C SER A 4 -4.59 3.21 13.01
N ILE A 5 -5.52 2.25 12.93
CA ILE A 5 -5.96 1.67 11.64
C ILE A 5 -6.64 2.73 10.78
N ASN A 6 -7.58 3.50 11.36
CA ASN A 6 -8.28 4.56 10.63
C ASN A 6 -7.32 5.67 10.17
N GLU A 7 -6.45 6.15 11.06
CA GLU A 7 -5.44 7.17 10.72
C GLU A 7 -4.51 6.68 9.59
N THR A 8 -4.04 5.43 9.66
CA THR A 8 -3.19 4.83 8.63
C THR A 8 -3.94 4.71 7.31
N THR A 9 -5.20 4.28 7.34
CA THR A 9 -6.04 4.14 6.14
C THR A 9 -6.29 5.50 5.48
N GLU A 10 -6.59 6.53 6.28
CA GLU A 10 -6.75 7.90 5.77
C GLU A 10 -5.45 8.45 5.19
N PHE A 11 -4.31 8.23 5.86
CA PHE A 11 -3.00 8.65 5.37
C PHE A 11 -2.71 8.05 4.00
N ILE A 12 -2.93 6.74 3.83
CA ILE A 12 -2.74 6.05 2.55
C ILE A 12 -3.67 6.61 1.48
N ARG A 13 -4.98 6.75 1.76
CA ARG A 13 -5.96 7.28 0.81
C ARG A 13 -5.61 8.68 0.31
N ARG A 14 -5.15 9.57 1.20
CA ARG A 14 -4.73 10.93 0.81
C ARG A 14 -3.52 10.94 -0.13
N LYS A 15 -2.71 9.89 -0.15
CA LYS A 15 -1.53 9.77 -1.01
C LYS A 15 -1.83 9.13 -2.35
N ILE A 16 -2.75 8.16 -2.40
CA ILE A 16 -3.12 7.45 -3.63
C ILE A 16 -4.31 8.11 -4.37
N GLY A 17 -4.92 9.14 -3.79
CA GLY A 17 -5.98 9.94 -4.42
C GLY A 17 -7.26 9.13 -4.64
N ASP A 18 -7.78 9.14 -5.87
CA ASP A 18 -9.03 8.47 -6.24
C ASP A 18 -8.85 6.95 -6.47
N PHE A 19 -7.62 6.44 -6.39
CA PHE A 19 -7.36 5.01 -6.50
C PHE A 19 -7.90 4.26 -5.27
N THR A 20 -8.75 3.25 -5.52
CA THR A 20 -9.30 2.38 -4.47
C THR A 20 -8.79 0.95 -4.65
N PRO A 21 -7.84 0.48 -3.82
CA PRO A 21 -7.30 -0.87 -3.94
C PRO A 21 -8.38 -1.94 -3.67
N GLU A 22 -8.45 -2.94 -4.54
CA GLU A 22 -9.38 -4.08 -4.39
C GLU A 22 -8.81 -5.20 -3.52
N PHE A 23 -7.49 -5.37 -3.55
CA PHE A 23 -6.76 -6.35 -2.74
C PHE A 23 -5.39 -5.80 -2.33
N GLY A 24 -4.84 -6.36 -1.25
CA GLY A 24 -3.50 -6.05 -0.77
C GLY A 24 -2.72 -7.34 -0.57
N ILE A 25 -1.42 -7.30 -0.87
CA ILE A 25 -0.49 -8.41 -0.66
C ILE A 25 0.59 -7.97 0.32
N ILE A 26 1.01 -8.88 1.20
CA ILE A 26 2.16 -8.70 2.08
C ILE A 26 3.27 -9.56 1.53
N LEU A 27 4.35 -8.93 1.07
CA LEU A 27 5.53 -9.64 0.58
C LEU A 27 6.38 -10.07 1.77
N GLY A 28 6.37 -11.38 2.04
CA GLY A 28 7.27 -12.00 3.02
C GLY A 28 8.71 -12.05 2.53
N THR A 29 9.56 -12.72 3.31
CA THR A 29 10.97 -12.91 2.94
C THR A 29 11.11 -13.70 1.63
N GLY A 30 12.05 -13.27 0.76
CA GLY A 30 12.33 -13.93 -0.51
C GLY A 30 11.45 -13.50 -1.69
N LEU A 31 10.39 -12.70 -1.48
CA LEU A 31 9.47 -12.26 -2.54
C LEU A 31 9.77 -10.83 -3.07
N GLY A 32 10.88 -10.22 -2.67
CA GLY A 32 11.21 -8.85 -3.07
C GLY A 32 11.35 -8.63 -4.58
N LYS A 33 11.73 -9.66 -5.33
CA LYS A 33 11.83 -9.61 -6.81
C LYS A 33 10.51 -9.30 -7.50
N LEU A 34 9.38 -9.60 -6.87
CA LEU A 34 8.06 -9.29 -7.44
C LEU A 34 7.85 -7.78 -7.58
N VAL A 35 8.50 -6.98 -6.73
CA VAL A 35 8.44 -5.51 -6.81
C VAL A 35 9.10 -5.00 -8.10
N ASP A 36 10.11 -5.70 -8.62
CA ASP A 36 10.81 -5.32 -9.86
C ASP A 36 9.97 -5.59 -11.12
N GLU A 37 8.93 -6.42 -11.02
CA GLU A 37 8.05 -6.82 -12.14
C GLU A 37 6.75 -6.00 -12.20
N ILE A 38 6.52 -5.09 -11.26
CA ILE A 38 5.31 -4.25 -11.19
C ILE A 38 5.64 -2.77 -11.39
N GLU A 39 4.70 -2.05 -12.00
CA GLU A 39 4.78 -0.60 -12.10
C GLU A 39 4.35 0.05 -10.77
N VAL A 40 5.13 1.03 -10.31
CA VAL A 40 4.86 1.75 -9.06
C VAL A 40 4.18 3.08 -9.37
N GLU A 41 2.84 3.08 -9.29
CA GLU A 41 2.02 4.29 -9.44
C GLU A 41 2.13 5.24 -8.23
N TYR A 42 2.24 4.65 -7.03
CA TYR A 42 2.30 5.40 -5.77
C TYR A 42 3.30 4.75 -4.81
N GLN A 43 4.11 5.58 -4.14
CA GLN A 43 5.01 5.16 -3.08
C GLN A 43 4.77 5.98 -1.81
N LEU A 44 4.60 5.29 -0.69
CA LEU A 44 4.42 5.88 0.63
C LEU A 44 5.79 5.90 1.32
N MET A 45 6.46 7.05 1.33
CA MET A 45 7.69 7.29 2.10
C MET A 45 7.38 7.78 3.51
#